data_AF-Q6UCZ6-F1
#
_entry.id   AF-Q6UCZ6-F1
#
_cell.length_a   1.000
_cell.length_b   1.000
_cell.length_c   1.000
_cell.angle_alpha   90.00
_cell.angle_beta   90.00
_cell.angle_gamma   90.00
#
_symmetry.space_group_name_H-M   'P 1'
#
loop_
_entity.id
_entity.type
_entity.pdbx_description
1 polymer ?
#
loop_
_entity_poly.entity_id
_entity_poly.type
_entity_poly.pdbx_seq_one_letter_code
_entity_poly.pdbx_strand_id
1 'polypeptide(L)'
;MKIFISIASYQDPLLETTIRGAFDNADKPDNLFFGVCDQSSHAIDINIFSFSNQISYDHVEPELSEGPCWARHRIQKFFNEEDYYLQIDSHMQFQKGWDTYLLSYMQRIQSVDSYSHKLPIITCYPRAFDIVDFNSGTYSLDTADTNTHIIAYREDSIFLKDSFSRQIGAITDIEITHGYLLAAGCLFAPGAFVKEVPYDPEFYFYGEEISLMIRAFTRGFGIFHIPAVPIFHLYTDTSDLKRKLHWDETEDGNRQVKWHEREEKSLSKLSMVIHGEVEGIYGLGNKRTLKDYEFLSGINLIEREIVDKDKATTANFVSSLSWKNSPF
;
A
#
# COMPACT_ATOMS: atom_id res chain seq x y z
N MET A 1 -5.53 20.28 -6.41
CA MET A 1 -5.48 18.90 -5.92
C MET A 1 -4.09 18.39 -6.20
N LYS A 2 -3.23 18.50 -5.20
CA LYS A 2 -1.85 18.00 -5.21
C LYS A 2 -1.82 16.56 -4.71
N ILE A 3 -0.96 15.74 -5.29
CA ILE A 3 -0.77 14.34 -4.89
C ILE A 3 0.69 14.17 -4.48
N PHE A 4 0.91 13.75 -3.25
CA PHE A 4 2.22 13.28 -2.80
C PHE A 4 2.36 11.79 -3.09
N ILE A 5 3.38 11.40 -3.85
CA ILE A 5 3.68 10.03 -4.27
C ILE A 5 4.86 9.53 -3.44
N SER A 6 4.61 8.54 -2.58
CA SER A 6 5.60 7.91 -1.70
C SER A 6 6.13 6.62 -2.32
N ILE A 7 7.44 6.57 -2.58
CA ILE A 7 8.10 5.42 -3.23
C ILE A 7 9.27 4.95 -2.37
N ALA A 8 9.13 3.76 -1.77
CA ALA A 8 10.25 3.06 -1.14
C ALA A 8 10.88 2.10 -2.15
N SER A 9 12.18 2.25 -2.37
CA SER A 9 12.96 1.41 -3.27
C SER A 9 14.02 0.66 -2.49
N TYR A 10 14.30 -0.57 -2.90
CA TYR A 10 15.43 -1.36 -2.41
C TYR A 10 16.08 -2.09 -3.58
N GLN A 11 17.29 -1.65 -3.95
CA GLN A 11 18.06 -2.20 -5.08
C GLN A 11 17.24 -2.39 -6.37
N ASP A 12 16.26 -1.50 -6.61
CA ASP A 12 15.26 -1.70 -7.66
C ASP A 12 15.66 -1.03 -8.98
N PRO A 13 15.88 -1.79 -10.07
CA PRO A 13 16.26 -1.21 -11.35
C PRO A 13 15.13 -0.43 -12.03
N LEU A 14 13.87 -0.59 -11.59
CA LEU A 14 12.72 0.08 -12.20
C LEU A 14 12.37 1.42 -11.55
N LEU A 15 13.07 1.82 -10.48
CA LEU A 15 12.75 3.06 -9.75
C LEU A 15 12.64 4.27 -10.69
N GLU A 16 13.61 4.46 -11.59
CA GLU A 16 13.58 5.57 -12.54
C GLU A 16 12.32 5.52 -13.42
N THR A 17 12.03 4.35 -13.99
CA THR A 17 10.91 4.16 -14.91
C THR A 17 9.57 4.30 -14.21
N THR A 18 9.47 3.93 -12.93
CA THR A 18 8.29 4.13 -12.09
C THR A 18 8.03 5.62 -11.86
N ILE A 19 9.06 6.40 -11.49
CA ILE A 19 8.94 7.86 -11.29
C ILE A 19 8.53 8.54 -12.60
N ARG A 20 9.23 8.20 -13.70
CA ARG A 20 8.95 8.75 -15.04
C ARG A 20 7.54 8.38 -15.51
N GLY A 21 7.16 7.12 -15.38
CA GLY A 21 5.85 6.62 -15.78
C GLY A 21 4.71 7.30 -15.02
N ALA A 22 4.86 7.53 -13.72
CA ALA A 22 3.88 8.26 -12.92
C ALA A 22 3.71 9.70 -13.41
N PHE A 23 4.81 10.39 -13.73
CA PHE A 23 4.75 11.78 -14.21
C PHE A 23 4.22 11.88 -15.64
N ASP A 24 4.82 11.15 -16.59
CA ASP A 24 4.56 11.29 -18.02
C ASP A 24 3.15 10.83 -18.43
N ASN A 25 2.55 9.93 -17.65
CA ASN A 25 1.20 9.44 -17.88
C ASN A 25 0.12 10.18 -17.07
N ALA A 26 0.45 11.17 -16.26
CA ALA A 26 -0.55 11.97 -15.56
C ALA A 26 -1.19 13.01 -16.50
N ASP A 27 -2.46 13.32 -16.28
CA ASP A 27 -3.11 14.45 -16.94
C ASP A 27 -2.66 15.80 -16.34
N LYS A 28 -2.29 15.80 -15.05
CA LYS A 28 -1.85 17.01 -14.32
C LYS A 28 -0.50 16.80 -13.62
N PRO A 29 0.59 16.57 -14.36
CA PRO A 29 1.91 16.26 -13.79
C PRO A 29 2.46 17.36 -12.86
N ASP A 30 2.13 18.63 -13.10
CA ASP A 30 2.54 19.76 -12.26
C ASP A 30 1.98 19.72 -10.82
N ASN A 31 0.98 18.87 -10.57
CA ASN A 31 0.39 18.68 -9.23
C ASN A 31 0.98 17.50 -8.46
N LEU A 32 1.97 16.80 -9.02
CA LEU A 32 2.59 15.63 -8.41
C LEU A 32 3.83 16.03 -7.63
N PHE A 33 4.01 15.48 -6.44
CA PHE A 33 5.21 15.66 -5.63
C PHE A 33 5.69 14.30 -5.19
N PHE A 34 6.97 14.00 -5.33
CA PHE A 34 7.53 12.68 -5.08
C PHE A 34 8.37 12.73 -3.82
N GLY A 35 8.16 11.76 -2.94
CA GLY A 35 9.09 11.42 -1.88
C GLY A 35 9.66 10.03 -2.15
N VAL A 36 10.98 9.95 -2.26
CA VAL A 36 11.68 8.71 -2.64
C VAL A 36 12.72 8.40 -1.58
N CYS A 37 12.63 7.19 -1.01
CA CYS A 37 13.73 6.62 -0.23
C CYS A 37 14.35 5.51 -1.07
N ASP A 38 15.52 5.77 -1.65
CA ASP A 38 16.26 4.81 -2.46
C ASP A 38 17.32 4.09 -1.62
N GLN A 39 17.04 2.83 -1.31
CA GLN A 39 17.92 1.98 -0.52
C GLN A 39 18.77 1.12 -1.46
N SER A 40 19.82 1.70 -2.03
CA SER A 40 20.55 1.11 -3.16
C SER A 40 22.06 1.36 -3.04
N SER A 41 22.86 0.48 -3.66
CA SER A 41 24.32 0.70 -3.77
C SER A 41 24.69 1.83 -4.73
N HIS A 42 23.74 2.26 -5.57
CA HIS A 42 23.94 3.26 -6.59
C HIS A 42 22.73 4.19 -6.63
N ALA A 43 22.89 5.38 -6.08
CA ALA A 43 21.89 6.42 -6.18
C ALA A 43 21.58 6.75 -7.64
N ILE A 44 20.30 6.94 -7.96
CA ILE A 44 19.90 7.51 -9.25
C ILE A 44 20.24 9.01 -9.30
N ASP A 45 20.57 9.52 -10.48
CA ASP A 45 20.72 10.97 -10.69
C ASP A 45 19.35 11.60 -10.93
N ILE A 46 18.79 12.29 -9.93
CA ILE A 46 17.49 12.93 -10.06
C ILE A 46 17.45 14.07 -11.09
N ASN A 47 18.59 14.60 -11.53
CA ASN A 47 18.62 15.67 -12.53
C ASN A 47 18.25 15.20 -13.94
N ILE A 48 18.15 13.89 -14.17
CA ILE A 48 17.62 13.32 -15.41
C ILE A 48 16.13 13.59 -15.59
N PHE A 49 15.43 13.93 -14.51
CA PHE A 49 14.02 14.33 -14.55
C PHE A 49 13.94 15.84 -14.77
N SER A 50 13.20 16.26 -15.80
CA SER A 50 12.90 17.69 -16.04
C SER A 50 12.10 18.34 -14.89
N PHE A 51 11.50 17.52 -14.04
CA PHE A 51 10.70 17.87 -12.86
C PHE A 51 11.44 17.54 -11.55
N SER A 52 12.77 17.54 -11.54
CA SER A 52 13.57 17.21 -10.35
C SER A 52 13.23 18.06 -9.12
N ASN A 53 12.73 19.28 -9.31
CA ASN A 53 12.23 20.16 -8.25
C ASN A 53 10.94 19.66 -7.56
N GLN A 54 10.24 18.70 -8.15
CA GLN A 54 9.09 18.01 -7.57
C GLN A 54 9.49 16.73 -6.82
N ILE A 55 10.79 16.41 -6.74
CA ILE A 55 11.30 15.17 -6.12
C ILE A 55 12.10 15.50 -4.85
N SER A 56 11.62 15.01 -3.71
CA SER A 56 12.39 14.90 -2.49
C SER A 56 13.04 13.51 -2.43
N TYR A 57 14.37 13.47 -2.50
CA TYR A 57 15.14 12.25 -2.66
C TYR A 57 16.03 11.98 -1.45
N ASP A 58 15.91 10.79 -0.90
CA ASP A 58 16.66 10.30 0.26
C ASP A 58 17.36 9.00 -0.11
N HIS A 59 18.68 9.07 -0.34
CA HIS A 59 19.48 7.90 -0.67
C HIS A 59 20.10 7.30 0.58
N VAL A 60 20.03 5.97 0.68
CA VAL A 60 20.50 5.19 1.82
C VAL A 60 21.28 3.98 1.30
N GLU A 61 22.49 3.78 1.80
CA GLU A 61 23.25 2.57 1.50
C GLU A 61 22.53 1.31 2.03
N PRO A 62 22.54 0.17 1.31
CA PRO A 62 21.75 -1.01 1.67
C PRO A 62 22.05 -1.55 3.08
N GLU A 63 23.28 -1.38 3.56
CA GLU A 63 23.73 -1.81 4.89
C GLU A 63 23.10 -0.98 6.03
N LEU A 64 22.67 0.25 5.73
CA LEU A 64 21.98 1.15 6.65
C LEU A 64 20.45 1.03 6.56
N SER A 65 19.94 0.30 5.56
CA SER A 65 18.51 0.05 5.39
C SER A 65 17.95 -0.76 6.57
N GLU A 66 16.77 -0.36 7.02
CA GLU A 66 16.00 -1.06 8.04
C GLU A 66 14.73 -1.73 7.47
N GLY A 67 14.58 -1.73 6.15
CA GLY A 67 13.44 -2.30 5.43
C GLY A 67 12.39 -1.27 4.99
N PRO A 68 11.31 -1.76 4.34
CA PRO A 68 10.38 -0.90 3.61
C PRO A 68 9.51 -0.02 4.52
N CYS A 69 9.08 -0.49 5.69
CA CYS A 69 8.30 0.32 6.62
C CYS A 69 9.09 1.52 7.16
N TRP A 70 10.37 1.31 7.48
CA TRP A 70 11.28 2.38 7.87
C TRP A 70 11.49 3.38 6.73
N ALA A 71 11.68 2.91 5.49
CA ALA A 71 11.78 3.77 4.32
C ALA A 71 10.51 4.59 4.09
N ARG A 72 9.33 3.96 4.14
CA ARG A 72 8.01 4.62 4.06
C ARG A 72 7.83 5.67 5.15
N HIS A 73 8.28 5.41 6.38
CA HIS A 73 8.30 6.40 7.47
C HIS A 73 9.20 7.60 7.16
N ARG A 74 10.40 7.38 6.59
CA ARG A 74 11.30 8.48 6.20
C ARG A 74 10.70 9.35 5.12
N ILE A 75 10.08 8.74 4.11
CA ILE A 75 9.44 9.43 2.99
C ILE A 75 8.33 10.36 3.48
N GLN A 76 7.53 9.93 4.45
CA GLN A 76 6.45 10.75 5.02
C GLN A 76 6.92 12.08 5.62
N LYS A 77 8.22 12.26 5.91
CA LYS A 77 8.77 13.55 6.36
C LYS A 77 8.79 14.61 5.26
N PHE A 78 8.74 14.20 3.99
CA PHE A 78 8.68 15.10 2.84
C PHE A 78 7.25 15.51 2.48
N PHE A 79 6.23 14.86 3.07
CA PHE A 79 4.85 15.24 2.89
C PHE A 79 4.64 16.67 3.41
N ASN A 80 4.10 17.54 2.56
CA ASN A 80 3.98 18.96 2.79
C ASN A 80 2.56 19.46 2.52
N GLU A 81 1.60 18.79 3.16
CA GLU A 81 0.18 19.14 3.13
C GLU A 81 -0.47 19.02 1.74
N GLU A 82 0.05 18.13 0.89
CA GLU A 82 -0.64 17.75 -0.34
C GLU A 82 -2.05 17.21 -0.03
N ASP A 83 -3.00 17.46 -0.94
CA ASP A 83 -4.40 17.11 -0.74
C ASP A 83 -4.59 15.59 -0.61
N TYR A 84 -3.78 14.82 -1.33
CA TYR A 84 -3.83 13.36 -1.39
C TYR A 84 -2.43 12.73 -1.27
N TYR A 85 -2.42 11.49 -0.80
CA TYR A 85 -1.25 10.65 -0.61
C TYR A 85 -1.41 9.36 -1.42
N LEU A 86 -0.46 9.07 -2.29
CA LEU A 86 -0.35 7.83 -3.05
C LEU A 86 0.91 7.10 -2.60
N GLN A 87 0.77 5.92 -2.02
CA GLN A 87 1.88 5.02 -1.72
C GLN A 87 1.93 3.91 -2.73
N ILE A 88 3.12 3.67 -3.28
CA ILE A 88 3.38 2.64 -4.28
C ILE A 88 4.72 1.94 -4.03
N ASP A 89 4.86 0.76 -4.62
CA ASP A 89 6.17 0.11 -4.75
C ASP A 89 7.00 0.75 -5.88
N SER A 90 8.26 0.33 -6.01
CA SER A 90 9.27 0.95 -6.90
C SER A 90 9.32 0.37 -8.32
N HIS A 91 8.51 -0.64 -8.61
CA HIS A 91 8.43 -1.36 -9.90
C HIS A 91 6.99 -1.35 -10.41
N MET A 92 6.52 -0.14 -10.75
CA MET A 92 5.14 0.13 -11.14
C MET A 92 5.09 0.79 -12.51
N GLN A 93 3.99 0.55 -13.24
CA GLN A 93 3.68 1.26 -14.47
C GLN A 93 2.32 1.94 -14.37
N PHE A 94 2.13 3.02 -15.14
CA PHE A 94 0.96 3.87 -15.07
C PHE A 94 0.29 3.97 -16.42
N GLN A 95 -1.03 3.83 -16.44
CA GLN A 95 -1.83 4.15 -17.63
C GLN A 95 -2.01 5.67 -17.74
N LYS A 96 -2.13 6.18 -18.96
CA LYS A 96 -2.45 7.59 -19.22
C LYS A 96 -3.73 8.03 -18.50
N GLY A 97 -3.66 9.18 -17.82
CA GLY A 97 -4.76 9.79 -17.06
C GLY A 97 -5.04 9.13 -15.71
N TRP A 98 -4.06 8.39 -15.16
CA TRP A 98 -4.23 7.66 -13.89
C TRP A 98 -4.66 8.56 -12.73
N ASP A 99 -4.14 9.77 -12.66
CA ASP A 99 -4.38 10.76 -11.61
C ASP A 99 -5.83 11.25 -11.64
N THR A 100 -6.32 11.63 -12.82
CA THR A 100 -7.73 12.02 -13.03
C THR A 100 -8.67 10.88 -12.65
N TYR A 101 -8.32 9.64 -13.03
CA TYR A 101 -9.12 8.46 -12.70
C TYR A 101 -9.25 8.26 -11.19
N LEU A 102 -8.12 8.19 -10.46
CA LEU A 102 -8.12 8.01 -9.01
C LEU A 102 -8.84 9.16 -8.29
N LEU A 103 -8.60 10.41 -8.71
CA LEU A 103 -9.27 11.58 -8.15
C LEU A 103 -10.78 11.54 -8.37
N SER A 104 -11.25 11.07 -9.53
CA SER A 104 -12.69 10.97 -9.81
C SER A 104 -13.41 10.01 -8.84
N TYR A 105 -12.80 8.85 -8.56
CA TYR A 105 -13.35 7.87 -7.62
C TYR A 105 -13.27 8.36 -6.18
N MET A 106 -12.14 8.95 -5.80
CA MET A 106 -11.94 9.58 -4.50
C MET A 106 -13.03 10.62 -4.21
N GLN A 107 -13.28 11.55 -5.14
CA GLN A 107 -14.34 12.56 -5.01
C GLN A 107 -15.74 11.94 -4.97
N ARG A 108 -16.02 10.92 -5.80
CA ARG A 108 -17.31 10.22 -5.81
C ARG A 108 -17.58 9.54 -4.47
N ILE A 109 -16.58 8.89 -3.87
CA ILE A 109 -16.70 8.29 -2.54
C ILE A 109 -16.91 9.39 -1.50
N GLN A 110 -16.11 10.47 -1.53
CA GLN A 110 -16.21 11.62 -0.61
C GLN A 110 -17.54 12.38 -0.70
N SER A 111 -18.29 12.23 -1.79
CA SER A 111 -19.62 12.84 -1.94
C SER A 111 -20.67 12.27 -0.99
N VAL A 112 -20.46 11.05 -0.48
CA VAL A 112 -21.35 10.43 0.52
C VAL A 112 -21.15 11.11 1.87
N ASP A 113 -22.26 11.47 2.52
CA ASP A 113 -22.24 12.14 3.83
C ASP A 113 -22.14 11.12 4.97
N SER A 114 -20.99 10.46 5.04
CA SER A 114 -20.61 9.56 6.13
C SER A 114 -19.15 9.79 6.47
N TYR A 115 -18.81 9.66 7.75
CA TYR A 115 -17.45 9.88 8.23
C TYR A 115 -16.41 8.99 7.52
N SER A 116 -16.71 7.69 7.32
CA SER A 116 -15.83 6.76 6.60
C SER A 116 -15.57 7.17 5.15
N HIS A 117 -16.54 7.84 4.54
CA HIS A 117 -16.48 8.29 3.15
C HIS A 117 -15.74 9.60 3.00
N LYS A 118 -15.65 10.43 4.05
CA LYS A 118 -14.83 11.65 4.04
C LYS A 118 -13.32 11.35 4.11
N LEU A 119 -12.96 10.20 4.70
CA LEU A 119 -11.57 9.72 4.81
C LEU A 119 -11.38 8.37 4.09
N PRO A 120 -11.63 8.25 2.78
CA PRO A 120 -11.57 6.96 2.11
C PRO A 120 -10.13 6.61 1.71
N ILE A 121 -9.79 5.34 1.81
CA ILE A 121 -8.56 4.75 1.28
C ILE A 121 -8.96 3.86 0.13
N ILE A 122 -8.44 4.15 -1.06
CA ILE A 122 -8.57 3.31 -2.25
C ILE A 122 -7.31 2.46 -2.34
N THR A 123 -7.46 1.15 -2.37
CA THR A 123 -6.32 0.22 -2.36
C THR A 123 -6.66 -1.05 -3.14
N CYS A 124 -5.65 -1.70 -3.70
CA CYS A 124 -5.80 -2.98 -4.38
C CYS A 124 -4.43 -3.66 -4.51
N TYR A 125 -4.42 -4.96 -4.79
CA TYR A 125 -3.30 -5.54 -5.51
C TYR A 125 -3.44 -5.16 -6.99
N PRO A 126 -2.55 -4.33 -7.55
CA PRO A 126 -2.70 -3.86 -8.93
C PRO A 126 -2.65 -5.02 -9.93
N ARG A 127 -3.12 -4.78 -11.16
CA ARG A 127 -2.94 -5.74 -12.27
C ARG A 127 -1.47 -5.83 -12.68
N ALA A 128 -1.10 -6.91 -13.35
CA ALA A 128 0.28 -7.13 -13.75
C ALA A 128 0.71 -6.26 -14.94
N PHE A 129 2.01 -5.99 -15.05
CA PHE A 129 2.64 -5.70 -16.33
C PHE A 129 3.84 -6.61 -16.55
N ASP A 130 4.17 -6.83 -17.81
CA ASP A 130 5.36 -7.56 -18.25
C ASP A 130 6.37 -6.61 -18.90
N ILE A 131 7.65 -6.91 -18.72
CA ILE A 131 8.74 -6.21 -19.39
C ILE A 131 8.93 -6.83 -20.78
N VAL A 132 8.63 -6.06 -21.83
CA VAL A 132 8.85 -6.49 -23.22
C VAL A 132 10.29 -6.20 -23.62
N ASP A 133 10.79 -5.01 -23.30
CA ASP A 133 12.18 -4.63 -23.46
C ASP A 133 12.55 -3.56 -22.43
N PHE A 134 13.43 -3.94 -21.50
CA PHE A 134 13.88 -3.08 -20.41
C PHE A 134 14.65 -1.86 -20.93
N ASN A 135 15.52 -2.03 -21.95
CA ASN A 135 16.40 -0.95 -22.41
C ASN A 135 15.64 0.15 -23.14
N SER A 136 14.55 -0.20 -23.83
CA SER A 136 13.68 0.77 -24.50
C SER A 136 12.55 1.28 -23.59
N GLY A 137 12.40 0.74 -22.38
CA GLY A 137 11.28 1.07 -21.49
C GLY A 137 9.92 0.62 -22.03
N THR A 138 9.89 -0.50 -22.77
CA THR A 138 8.66 -1.04 -23.37
C THR A 138 8.04 -2.09 -22.46
N TYR A 139 6.79 -1.86 -22.06
CA TYR A 139 6.04 -2.73 -21.15
C TYR A 139 4.70 -3.15 -21.77
N SER A 140 4.23 -4.34 -21.42
CA SER A 140 2.90 -4.84 -21.74
C SER A 140 2.03 -4.76 -20.49
N LEU A 141 0.96 -3.97 -20.52
CA LEU A 141 0.06 -3.78 -19.37
C LEU A 141 -1.15 -4.72 -19.50
N ASP A 142 -1.55 -5.41 -18.43
CA ASP A 142 -2.79 -6.19 -18.42
C ASP A 142 -4.03 -5.29 -18.30
N THR A 143 -4.43 -4.71 -19.43
CA THR A 143 -5.60 -3.82 -19.51
C THR A 143 -6.91 -4.57 -19.80
N ALA A 144 -6.86 -5.89 -20.02
CA ALA A 144 -8.04 -6.66 -20.40
C ALA A 144 -8.99 -6.88 -19.23
N ASP A 145 -8.43 -7.09 -18.03
CA ASP A 145 -9.22 -7.18 -16.82
C ASP A 145 -9.72 -5.80 -16.38
N THR A 146 -11.04 -5.65 -16.26
CA THR A 146 -11.72 -4.42 -15.84
C THR A 146 -12.49 -4.57 -14.54
N ASN A 147 -12.35 -5.72 -13.85
CA ASN A 147 -13.03 -6.00 -12.59
C ASN A 147 -12.50 -5.12 -11.45
N THR A 148 -13.26 -5.08 -10.35
CA THR A 148 -12.81 -4.56 -9.07
C THR A 148 -12.00 -5.62 -8.35
N HIS A 149 -10.74 -5.28 -8.05
CA HIS A 149 -9.81 -6.13 -7.32
C HIS A 149 -9.93 -5.82 -5.83
N ILE A 150 -10.59 -6.72 -5.10
CA ILE A 150 -10.69 -6.67 -3.65
C ILE A 150 -9.55 -7.44 -3.00
N ILE A 151 -9.38 -7.24 -1.69
CA ILE A 151 -8.38 -7.97 -0.90
C ILE A 151 -9.11 -8.81 0.15
N ALA A 152 -8.83 -10.11 0.15
CA ALA A 152 -9.35 -11.09 1.10
C ALA A 152 -8.21 -11.82 1.80
N TYR A 153 -8.50 -12.53 2.89
CA TYR A 153 -7.50 -13.40 3.49
C TYR A 153 -7.29 -14.65 2.64
N ARG A 154 -6.03 -15.10 2.58
CA ARG A 154 -5.68 -16.36 1.93
C ARG A 154 -6.00 -17.51 2.90
N GLU A 155 -6.96 -18.34 2.52
CA GLU A 155 -7.55 -19.39 3.39
C GLU A 155 -6.52 -20.27 4.10
N ASP A 156 -5.49 -20.73 3.40
CA ASP A 156 -4.47 -21.65 3.93
C ASP A 156 -3.40 -20.98 4.80
N SER A 157 -3.51 -19.67 5.01
CA SER A 157 -2.47 -18.82 5.61
C SER A 157 -3.05 -17.79 6.58
N ILE A 158 -4.26 -18.02 7.10
CA ILE A 158 -4.86 -17.21 8.17
C ILE A 158 -4.18 -17.60 9.49
N PHE A 159 -3.73 -16.61 10.26
CA PHE A 159 -2.98 -16.80 11.52
C PHE A 159 -1.73 -17.67 11.37
N LEU A 160 -1.04 -17.55 10.23
CA LEU A 160 0.15 -18.34 9.89
C LEU A 160 1.31 -18.09 10.87
N LYS A 161 1.46 -16.84 11.35
CA LYS A 161 2.46 -16.46 12.34
C LYS A 161 1.83 -15.58 13.40
N ASP A 162 1.30 -16.23 14.45
CA ASP A 162 0.51 -15.58 15.49
C ASP A 162 -0.69 -14.81 14.89
N SER A 163 -0.74 -13.48 15.02
CA SER A 163 -1.84 -12.67 14.51
C SER A 163 -1.72 -12.32 13.02
N PHE A 164 -0.62 -12.71 12.36
CA PHE A 164 -0.41 -12.43 10.95
C PHE A 164 -1.10 -13.44 10.04
N SER A 165 -1.81 -12.91 9.05
CA SER A 165 -2.48 -13.65 7.98
C SER A 165 -1.99 -13.17 6.62
N ARG A 166 -1.81 -14.08 5.66
CA ARG A 166 -1.59 -13.65 4.26
C ARG A 166 -2.88 -13.17 3.63
N GLN A 167 -2.72 -12.26 2.68
CA GLN A 167 -3.80 -11.70 1.89
C GLN A 167 -3.70 -12.20 0.44
N ILE A 168 -4.80 -12.14 -0.30
CA ILE A 168 -4.86 -12.48 -1.72
C ILE A 168 -5.86 -11.55 -2.42
N GLY A 169 -5.64 -11.31 -3.72
CA GLY A 169 -6.62 -10.64 -4.56
C GLY A 169 -7.83 -11.53 -4.81
N ALA A 170 -9.02 -10.95 -4.71
CA ALA A 170 -10.26 -11.54 -5.23
C ALA A 170 -10.94 -10.52 -6.16
N ILE A 171 -11.87 -10.97 -6.99
CA ILE A 171 -12.49 -10.14 -8.02
C ILE A 171 -14.00 -10.04 -7.83
N THR A 172 -14.57 -8.91 -8.25
CA THR A 172 -16.01 -8.68 -8.34
C THR A 172 -16.32 -7.71 -9.47
N ASP A 173 -17.51 -7.83 -10.04
CA ASP A 173 -18.08 -6.94 -11.05
C ASP A 173 -18.73 -5.68 -10.45
N ILE A 174 -18.78 -5.57 -9.12
CA ILE A 174 -19.29 -4.38 -8.43
C ILE A 174 -18.28 -3.23 -8.54
N GLU A 175 -18.73 -2.09 -9.05
CA GLU A 175 -17.89 -0.92 -9.35
C GLU A 175 -17.21 -0.29 -8.13
N ILE A 176 -17.87 -0.20 -6.98
CA ILE A 176 -17.21 0.27 -5.75
C ILE A 176 -17.65 -0.66 -4.64
N THR A 177 -16.68 -1.23 -3.93
CA THR A 177 -16.93 -2.08 -2.77
C THR A 177 -16.23 -1.53 -1.54
N HIS A 178 -16.79 -1.84 -0.38
CA HIS A 178 -16.07 -1.68 0.89
C HIS A 178 -14.95 -2.72 0.98
N GLY A 179 -13.88 -2.39 1.68
CA GLY A 179 -12.79 -3.29 2.02
C GLY A 179 -12.63 -3.46 3.53
N TYR A 180 -11.99 -4.55 3.92
CA TYR A 180 -11.55 -4.80 5.31
C TYR A 180 -10.06 -5.12 5.39
N LEU A 181 -9.35 -5.01 4.27
CA LEU A 181 -7.92 -5.27 4.11
C LEU A 181 -7.34 -4.23 3.14
N LEU A 182 -6.04 -4.03 3.17
CA LEU A 182 -5.33 -3.11 2.29
C LEU A 182 -4.03 -3.69 1.78
N ALA A 183 -3.58 -3.16 0.64
CA ALA A 183 -2.28 -3.42 0.06
C ALA A 183 -1.42 -2.16 0.22
N ALA A 184 -0.29 -2.28 0.91
CA ALA A 184 0.57 -1.13 1.09
C ALA A 184 1.39 -0.77 -0.16
N GLY A 185 1.51 -1.70 -1.12
CA GLY A 185 2.14 -1.46 -2.42
C GLY A 185 1.28 -0.65 -3.40
N CYS A 186 0.01 -0.38 -3.08
CA CYS A 186 -0.87 0.53 -3.82
C CYS A 186 -2.00 1.05 -2.92
N LEU A 187 -1.82 2.26 -2.41
CA LEU A 187 -2.75 2.91 -1.48
C LEU A 187 -2.90 4.39 -1.82
N PHE A 188 -4.11 4.83 -2.12
CA PHE A 188 -4.46 6.22 -2.39
C PHE A 188 -5.45 6.75 -1.33
N ALA A 189 -5.08 7.81 -0.62
CA ALA A 189 -5.85 8.35 0.50
C ALA A 189 -5.81 9.88 0.54
N PRO A 190 -6.71 10.57 1.28
CA PRO A 190 -6.52 11.96 1.65
C PRO A 190 -5.20 12.18 2.38
N GLY A 191 -4.59 13.35 2.21
CA GLY A 191 -3.32 13.71 2.87
C GLY A 191 -3.35 13.62 4.40
N ALA A 192 -4.53 13.73 5.01
CA ALA A 192 -4.75 13.49 6.44
C ALA A 192 -4.26 12.10 6.90
N PHE A 193 -4.27 11.10 6.02
CA PHE A 193 -3.76 9.75 6.30
C PHE A 193 -2.33 9.76 6.86
N VAL A 194 -1.45 10.60 6.30
CA VAL A 194 -0.04 10.68 6.74
C VAL A 194 0.07 11.16 8.19
N LYS A 195 -0.79 12.10 8.59
CA LYS A 195 -0.78 12.68 9.94
C LYS A 195 -1.52 11.83 10.95
N GLU A 196 -2.58 11.12 10.54
CA GLU A 196 -3.44 10.34 11.45
C GLU A 196 -3.01 8.88 11.59
N VAL A 197 -2.45 8.30 10.51
CA VAL A 197 -2.00 6.91 10.42
C VAL A 197 -0.57 6.86 9.86
N PRO A 198 0.41 7.52 10.51
CA PRO A 198 1.79 7.51 10.02
C PRO A 198 2.35 6.09 9.96
N TYR A 199 3.29 5.89 9.04
CA TYR A 199 4.03 4.65 8.96
C TYR A 199 4.83 4.45 10.24
N ASP A 200 4.70 3.24 10.78
CA ASP A 200 5.39 2.83 11.98
C ASP A 200 6.73 2.21 11.57
N PRO A 201 7.87 2.88 11.88
CA PRO A 201 9.18 2.42 11.43
C PRO A 201 9.65 1.14 12.13
N GLU A 202 8.94 0.65 13.16
CA GLU A 202 9.30 -0.60 13.84
C GLU A 202 8.70 -1.85 13.18
N PHE A 203 7.79 -1.69 12.20
CA PHE A 203 7.36 -2.79 11.35
C PHE A 203 8.42 -3.10 10.28
N TYR A 204 8.35 -4.27 9.66
CA TYR A 204 9.28 -4.70 8.60
C TYR A 204 8.57 -5.07 7.29
N PHE A 205 8.17 -6.33 7.07
CA PHE A 205 7.35 -6.76 5.93
C PHE A 205 6.04 -7.39 6.41
N TYR A 206 6.11 -8.47 7.20
CA TYR A 206 4.90 -9.11 7.69
C TYR A 206 4.27 -8.33 8.84
N GLY A 207 2.93 -8.26 8.78
CA GLY A 207 2.07 -7.63 9.77
C GLY A 207 1.79 -6.15 9.56
N GLU A 208 2.58 -5.47 8.72
CA GLU A 208 2.42 -4.03 8.50
C GLU A 208 1.06 -3.70 7.87
N GLU A 209 0.62 -4.46 6.86
CA GLU A 209 -0.64 -4.17 6.15
C GLU A 209 -1.85 -4.32 7.08
N ILE A 210 -1.83 -5.35 7.94
CA ILE A 210 -2.88 -5.58 8.95
C ILE A 210 -2.84 -4.47 10.00
N SER A 211 -1.65 -4.08 10.47
CA SER A 211 -1.48 -2.96 11.42
C SER A 211 -2.01 -1.66 10.84
N LEU A 212 -1.59 -1.29 9.63
CA LEU A 212 -2.02 -0.09 8.93
C LEU A 212 -3.55 -0.11 8.73
N MET A 213 -4.09 -1.27 8.36
CA MET A 213 -5.52 -1.48 8.19
C MET A 213 -6.31 -1.21 9.48
N ILE A 214 -6.01 -1.94 10.55
CA ILE A 214 -6.78 -1.81 11.81
C ILE A 214 -6.58 -0.43 12.45
N ARG A 215 -5.40 0.18 12.30
CA ARG A 215 -5.12 1.55 12.75
C ARG A 215 -5.93 2.58 11.98
N ALA A 216 -6.00 2.49 10.66
CA ALA A 216 -6.82 3.37 9.83
C ALA A 216 -8.31 3.16 10.10
N PHE A 217 -8.73 1.90 10.19
CA PHE A 217 -10.10 1.50 10.46
C PHE A 217 -10.62 2.05 11.78
N THR A 218 -9.92 1.76 12.88
CA THR A 218 -10.31 2.23 14.21
C THR A 218 -10.23 3.75 14.35
N ARG A 219 -9.45 4.43 13.50
CA ARG A 219 -9.45 5.89 13.37
C ARG A 219 -10.54 6.44 12.48
N GLY A 220 -11.23 5.60 11.70
CA GLY A 220 -12.39 6.04 10.92
C GLY A 220 -12.27 6.05 9.42
N PHE A 221 -11.11 5.69 8.88
CA PHE A 221 -10.90 5.68 7.44
C PHE A 221 -11.72 4.58 6.77
N GLY A 222 -12.57 4.92 5.81
CA GLY A 222 -13.24 3.91 4.98
C GLY A 222 -12.23 3.26 4.05
N ILE A 223 -12.37 1.96 3.78
CA ILE A 223 -11.52 1.25 2.81
C ILE A 223 -12.39 0.88 1.64
N PHE A 224 -11.89 1.14 0.44
CA PHE A 224 -12.65 0.95 -0.79
C PHE A 224 -11.77 0.33 -1.87
N HIS A 225 -12.42 -0.48 -2.71
CA HIS A 225 -11.85 -1.01 -3.93
C HIS A 225 -12.65 -0.47 -5.12
N ILE A 226 -11.95 -0.20 -6.22
CA ILE A 226 -12.51 0.34 -7.48
C ILE A 226 -12.02 -0.52 -8.65
N PRO A 227 -12.72 -0.55 -9.79
CA PRO A 227 -12.31 -1.32 -10.95
C PRO A 227 -11.04 -0.77 -11.57
N ALA A 228 -10.35 -1.62 -12.32
CA ALA A 228 -9.38 -1.19 -13.32
C ALA A 228 -8.40 -0.10 -12.85
N VAL A 229 -7.88 -0.22 -11.61
CA VAL A 229 -6.93 0.74 -11.06
C VAL A 229 -5.80 0.95 -12.08
N PRO A 230 -5.54 2.20 -12.52
CA PRO A 230 -4.68 2.51 -13.67
C PRO A 230 -3.17 2.50 -13.31
N ILE A 231 -2.82 1.65 -12.36
CA ILE A 231 -1.46 1.40 -11.89
C ILE A 231 -1.25 -0.11 -12.00
N PHE A 232 -0.07 -0.53 -12.42
CA PHE A 232 0.29 -1.91 -12.66
C PHE A 232 1.55 -2.26 -11.88
N HIS A 233 1.67 -3.52 -11.46
CA HIS A 233 2.75 -4.01 -10.64
C HIS A 233 3.49 -5.17 -11.34
N LEU A 234 4.83 -5.20 -11.24
CA LEU A 234 5.62 -6.34 -11.71
C LEU A 234 5.62 -7.46 -10.68
N TYR A 235 4.72 -8.46 -10.82
CA TYR A 235 4.67 -9.61 -9.89
C TYR A 235 5.70 -10.69 -10.20
N THR A 236 5.90 -10.96 -11.48
CA THR A 236 6.83 -12.00 -11.96
C THR A 236 7.79 -11.35 -12.93
N ASP A 237 9.05 -11.27 -12.55
CA ASP A 237 10.10 -10.85 -13.45
C ASP A 237 10.42 -11.99 -14.42
N THR A 238 10.03 -11.81 -15.68
CA THR A 238 10.33 -12.72 -16.79
C THR A 238 11.61 -12.34 -17.54
N SER A 239 12.31 -11.28 -17.10
CA SER A 239 13.40 -10.63 -17.83
C SER A 239 14.80 -10.82 -17.24
N ASP A 240 14.97 -11.73 -16.28
CA ASP A 240 16.23 -12.00 -15.57
C ASP A 240 16.83 -10.77 -14.85
N LEU A 241 16.03 -9.76 -14.49
CA LEU A 241 16.46 -8.60 -13.70
C LEU A 241 16.73 -9.02 -12.26
N LYS A 242 17.95 -9.55 -12.05
CA LYS A 242 18.44 -9.89 -10.72
C LYS A 242 18.59 -8.62 -9.90
N ARG A 243 17.64 -8.39 -9.00
CA ARG A 243 17.80 -7.47 -7.87
C ARG A 243 18.05 -8.24 -6.60
N LYS A 244 18.85 -7.65 -5.72
CA LYS A 244 18.98 -8.14 -4.36
C LYS A 244 17.76 -7.72 -3.56
N LEU A 245 17.22 -8.67 -2.81
CA LEU A 245 16.14 -8.40 -1.87
C LEU A 245 16.75 -7.99 -0.54
N HIS A 246 15.97 -7.37 0.35
CA HIS A 246 16.49 -6.93 1.64
C HIS A 246 17.05 -8.11 2.48
N TRP A 247 16.62 -9.34 2.21
CA TRP A 247 17.13 -10.57 2.84
C TRP A 247 18.23 -11.28 2.02
N ASP A 248 18.84 -10.61 1.04
CA ASP A 248 20.04 -11.12 0.37
C ASP A 248 21.13 -11.46 1.39
N GLU A 249 21.70 -12.66 1.35
CA GLU A 249 22.62 -13.15 2.38
C GLU A 249 23.88 -12.29 2.53
N THR A 250 24.37 -11.71 1.43
CA THR A 250 25.58 -10.89 1.44
C THR A 250 25.30 -9.55 2.11
N GLU A 251 24.20 -8.89 1.73
CA GLU A 251 23.84 -7.58 2.29
C GLU A 251 23.33 -7.69 3.73
N ASP A 252 22.48 -8.67 4.02
CA ASP A 252 22.01 -8.92 5.39
C ASP A 252 23.17 -9.33 6.30
N GLY A 253 24.17 -10.05 5.78
CA GLY A 253 25.42 -10.37 6.47
C GLY A 253 26.15 -9.16 7.06
N ASN A 254 26.10 -8.01 6.37
CA ASN A 254 26.75 -6.77 6.79
C ASN A 254 25.91 -5.93 7.77
N ARG A 255 24.60 -6.19 7.90
CA ARG A 255 23.75 -5.46 8.85
C ARG A 255 23.95 -5.91 10.29
N GLN A 256 23.83 -4.98 11.23
CA GLN A 256 23.84 -5.30 12.66
C GLN A 256 22.59 -6.06 13.10
N VAL A 257 21.41 -5.65 12.61
CA VAL A 257 20.13 -6.31 12.89
C VAL A 257 19.65 -7.00 11.62
N LYS A 258 19.47 -8.32 11.69
CA LYS A 258 19.11 -9.16 10.55
C LYS A 258 17.63 -9.03 10.22
N TRP A 259 17.27 -9.33 8.97
CA TRP A 259 15.88 -9.23 8.51
C TRP A 259 14.89 -10.04 9.35
N HIS A 260 15.29 -11.23 9.84
CA HIS A 260 14.41 -12.10 10.61
C HIS A 260 14.15 -11.60 12.03
N GLU A 261 15.14 -10.93 12.65
CA GLU A 261 14.95 -10.25 13.95
C GLU A 261 13.97 -9.08 13.82
N ARG A 262 14.03 -8.35 12.69
CA ARG A 262 13.06 -7.29 12.37
C ARG A 262 11.66 -7.84 12.15
N GLU A 263 11.56 -8.97 11.45
CA GLU A 263 10.29 -9.65 11.24
C GLU A 263 9.67 -10.12 12.58
N GLU A 264 10.46 -10.72 13.47
CA GLU A 264 10.00 -11.13 14.79
C GLU A 264 9.47 -9.94 15.60
N LYS A 265 10.22 -8.83 15.64
CA LYS A 265 9.78 -7.59 16.30
C LYS A 265 8.48 -7.04 15.68
N SER A 266 8.37 -7.05 14.35
CA SER A 266 7.19 -6.60 13.60
C SER A 266 5.94 -7.41 13.96
N LEU A 267 6.07 -8.75 14.03
CA LEU A 267 4.96 -9.65 14.38
C LEU A 267 4.57 -9.52 15.85
N SER A 268 5.54 -9.40 16.76
CA SER A 268 5.27 -9.11 18.17
C SER A 268 4.53 -7.79 18.33
N LYS A 269 4.95 -6.74 17.64
CA LYS A 269 4.30 -5.44 17.66
C LYS A 269 2.88 -5.48 17.08
N LEU A 270 2.63 -6.24 16.01
CA LEU A 270 1.27 -6.45 15.50
C LEU A 270 0.36 -7.02 16.60
N SER A 271 0.84 -8.03 17.33
CA SER A 271 0.10 -8.64 18.44
C SER A 271 -0.24 -7.59 19.51
N MET A 272 0.73 -6.76 19.91
CA MET A 272 0.51 -5.66 20.86
C MET A 272 -0.52 -4.63 20.35
N VAL A 273 -0.49 -4.27 19.06
CA VAL A 273 -1.48 -3.35 18.48
C VAL A 273 -2.89 -3.95 18.56
N ILE A 274 -3.06 -5.23 18.23
CA ILE A 274 -4.35 -5.94 18.27
C ILE A 274 -4.90 -6.00 19.70
N HIS A 275 -4.03 -6.20 20.70
CA HIS A 275 -4.43 -6.23 22.11
C HIS A 275 -4.56 -4.84 22.75
N GLY A 276 -4.33 -3.75 22.00
CA GLY A 276 -4.45 -2.38 22.49
C GLY A 276 -3.32 -1.95 23.43
N GLU A 277 -2.18 -2.63 23.38
CA GLU A 277 -1.01 -2.38 24.23
C GLU A 277 -0.09 -1.29 23.66
N VAL A 278 -0.24 -0.94 22.38
CA VAL A 278 0.46 0.18 21.75
C VAL A 278 -0.38 1.44 21.89
N GLU A 279 0.19 2.47 22.54
CA GLU A 279 -0.47 3.77 22.74
C GLU A 279 -0.12 4.80 21.65
N GLY A 280 -0.84 5.93 21.66
CA GLY A 280 -0.53 7.09 20.84
C GLY A 280 -0.79 6.89 19.34
N ILE A 281 0.01 7.54 18.51
CA ILE A 281 -0.21 7.62 17.06
C ILE A 281 0.00 6.27 16.33
N TYR A 282 0.69 5.32 16.97
CA TYR A 282 0.90 3.96 16.48
C TYR A 282 -0.10 2.94 17.05
N GLY A 283 -0.90 3.32 18.04
CA GLY A 283 -1.96 2.49 18.62
C GLY A 283 -3.24 2.41 17.78
N LEU A 284 -4.30 1.82 18.33
CA LEU A 284 -5.64 1.85 17.75
C LEU A 284 -6.33 3.21 17.96
N GLY A 285 -7.26 3.54 17.08
CA GLY A 285 -8.20 4.65 17.25
C GLY A 285 -9.44 4.26 18.06
N ASN A 286 -10.40 5.18 18.15
CA ASN A 286 -11.61 5.02 18.98
C ASN A 286 -12.94 5.27 18.21
N LYS A 287 -12.88 5.38 16.88
CA LYS A 287 -14.07 5.61 16.04
C LYS A 287 -14.80 4.32 15.67
N ARG A 288 -14.07 3.21 15.60
CA ARG A 288 -14.57 1.84 15.40
C ARG A 288 -13.77 0.88 16.26
N THR A 289 -14.37 -0.25 16.58
CA THR A 289 -13.82 -1.32 17.42
C THR A 289 -13.30 -2.48 16.57
N LEU A 290 -12.51 -3.37 17.18
CA LEU A 290 -12.16 -4.64 16.52
C LEU A 290 -13.36 -5.58 16.35
N LYS A 291 -14.47 -5.36 17.07
CA LYS A 291 -15.73 -6.09 16.82
C LYS A 291 -16.44 -5.61 15.55
N ASP A 292 -16.36 -4.33 15.22
CA ASP A 292 -16.82 -3.82 13.92
C ASP A 292 -15.97 -4.40 12.79
N TYR A 293 -14.65 -4.55 13.01
CA TYR A 293 -13.76 -5.22 12.06
C TYR A 293 -14.11 -6.70 11.88
N GLU A 294 -14.34 -7.42 12.99
CA GLU A 294 -14.77 -8.83 12.97
C GLU A 294 -16.08 -9.02 12.20
N PHE A 295 -17.06 -8.12 12.38
CA PHE A 295 -18.31 -8.16 11.63
C PHE A 295 -18.09 -8.07 10.11
N LEU A 296 -17.18 -7.19 9.67
CA LEU A 296 -16.93 -6.95 8.25
C LEU A 296 -16.05 -8.04 7.63
N SER A 297 -14.99 -8.43 8.33
CA SER A 297 -13.96 -9.35 7.84
C SER A 297 -14.27 -10.83 8.10
N GLY A 298 -15.17 -11.15 9.04
CA GLY A 298 -15.36 -12.52 9.52
C GLY A 298 -14.21 -13.06 10.37
N ILE A 299 -13.29 -12.19 10.82
CA ILE A 299 -12.08 -12.57 11.57
C ILE A 299 -12.06 -11.89 12.94
N ASN A 300 -12.00 -12.70 14.00
CA ASN A 300 -11.70 -12.24 15.34
C ASN A 300 -10.18 -12.25 15.55
N LEU A 301 -9.55 -11.08 15.45
CA LEU A 301 -8.10 -10.95 15.59
C LEU A 301 -7.59 -11.21 17.02
N ILE A 302 -8.39 -10.95 18.06
CA ILE A 302 -7.98 -11.13 19.46
C ILE A 302 -7.92 -12.63 19.79
N GLU A 303 -9.01 -13.35 19.51
CA GLU A 303 -9.10 -14.79 19.80
C GLU A 303 -8.43 -15.64 18.71
N ARG A 304 -7.99 -15.02 17.62
CA ARG A 304 -7.44 -15.68 16.42
C ARG A 304 -8.38 -16.73 15.85
N GLU A 305 -9.64 -16.33 15.65
CA GLU A 305 -10.72 -17.20 15.19
C GLU A 305 -11.32 -16.71 13.86
N ILE A 306 -11.64 -17.66 12.98
CA ILE A 306 -12.45 -17.42 11.77
C ILE A 306 -13.92 -17.56 12.17
N VAL A 307 -14.60 -16.42 12.35
CA VAL A 307 -16.03 -16.36 12.73
C VAL A 307 -16.93 -16.61 11.53
N ASP A 308 -16.53 -16.12 10.35
CA ASP A 308 -17.23 -16.34 9.09
C ASP A 308 -16.22 -16.48 7.95
N LYS A 309 -16.09 -17.71 7.45
CA LYS A 309 -15.12 -18.05 6.41
C LYS A 309 -15.42 -17.38 5.07
N ASP A 310 -16.70 -17.29 4.69
CA ASP A 310 -17.08 -16.71 3.39
C ASP A 310 -16.76 -15.21 3.36
N LYS A 311 -17.02 -14.50 4.47
CA LYS A 311 -16.60 -13.11 4.64
C LYS A 311 -15.09 -12.94 4.55
N ALA A 312 -14.34 -13.83 5.18
CA ALA A 312 -12.89 -13.71 5.30
C ALA A 312 -12.13 -13.99 4.00
N THR A 313 -12.62 -14.91 3.17
CA THR A 313 -11.84 -15.44 2.03
C THR A 313 -12.43 -15.11 0.66
N THR A 314 -13.57 -14.41 0.59
CA THR A 314 -14.25 -14.09 -0.68
C THR A 314 -14.71 -12.64 -0.75
N ALA A 315 -15.17 -12.24 -1.94
CA ALA A 315 -15.81 -10.94 -2.16
C ALA A 315 -17.31 -10.90 -1.83
N ASN A 316 -17.94 -12.06 -1.61
CA ASN A 316 -19.39 -12.20 -1.65
C ASN A 316 -20.11 -11.23 -0.71
N PHE A 317 -19.67 -11.19 0.55
CA PHE A 317 -20.28 -10.32 1.55
C PHE A 317 -20.10 -8.84 1.22
N VAL A 318 -18.87 -8.38 0.97
CA VAL A 318 -18.62 -6.96 0.69
C VAL A 318 -19.25 -6.48 -0.63
N SER A 319 -19.35 -7.36 -1.62
CA SER A 319 -20.05 -7.10 -2.88
C SER A 319 -21.57 -7.01 -2.71
N SER A 320 -22.13 -7.60 -1.65
CA SER A 320 -23.56 -7.47 -1.33
C SER A 320 -23.92 -6.14 -0.65
N LEU A 321 -22.92 -5.44 -0.11
CA LEU A 321 -23.13 -4.18 0.63
C LEU A 321 -23.21 -3.00 -0.33
N SER A 322 -24.09 -2.04 -0.02
CA SER A 322 -24.06 -0.77 -0.72
C SER A 322 -22.85 0.04 -0.29
N TRP A 323 -21.97 0.40 -1.24
CA TRP A 323 -20.86 1.31 -0.96
C TRP A 323 -21.32 2.70 -0.51
N LYS A 324 -22.59 3.08 -0.73
CA LYS A 324 -23.13 4.40 -0.34
C LYS A 324 -23.55 4.50 1.12
N ASN A 325 -23.60 3.37 1.84
CA ASN A 325 -23.98 3.32 3.24
C ASN A 325 -22.79 2.90 4.10
N SER A 326 -22.86 3.19 5.40
CA SER A 326 -21.99 2.54 6.38
C SER A 326 -22.18 1.02 6.26
N PRO A 327 -21.08 0.22 6.22
CA PRO A 327 -21.18 -1.23 6.29
C PRO A 327 -21.36 -1.74 7.73
N PHE A 328 -21.45 -0.84 8.72
CA PHE A 328 -21.71 -1.10 10.14
C PHE A 328 -23.04 -0.50 10.58
#